data_AF-E0RV81-F1
#
_entry.id   AF-E0RV81-F1
#
_cell.length_a   1.000
_cell.length_b   1.000
_cell.length_c   1.000
_cell.angle_alpha   90.00
_cell.angle_beta   90.00
_cell.angle_gamma   90.00
#
_symmetry.space_group_name_H-M   'P 1'
#
loop_
_entity.id
_entity.type
_entity.pdbx_description
1 polymer ?
#
loop_
_entity_poly.entity_id
_entity_poly.type
_entity_poly.pdbx_seq_one_letter_code
_entity_poly.pdbx_strand_id
1 'polypeptide(L)'
;MKLYDGIISDTLDVLSGFEARGSVKRYPYKGSSWKDNGSSEFIMQRDVALELGAGGEPSVNYTLVTTSGIVTENETLVYGPDINEIHGNISFARIVILETEDLEEDKDQEKAFAAIRNLEFVRYHVFPKGYMVRVSARSNQEQIRISQGAYVNGISFAKVGALYIRKYKEVSGVKNVRVVFITDRELVEKLMPNADKVDTITKTLTHILDGMPTDCGHCSMKSVCDEVDGMRELHLGKMKKN
;
A
#
# COMPACT_ATOMS: atom_id res chain seq x y z
N MET A 1 4.09 -9.47 14.68
CA MET A 1 3.64 -10.33 13.57
C MET A 1 4.57 -10.22 12.40
N LYS A 2 4.80 -11.34 11.71
CA LYS A 2 5.59 -11.40 10.48
C LYS A 2 4.74 -11.62 9.22
N LEU A 3 3.44 -11.35 9.30
CA LEU A 3 2.44 -11.65 8.27
C LEU A 3 2.86 -11.21 6.87
N TYR A 4 3.44 -10.00 6.78
CA TYR A 4 3.90 -9.43 5.52
C TYR A 4 5.42 -9.45 5.35
N ASP A 5 6.19 -9.97 6.31
CA ASP A 5 7.66 -9.85 6.30
C ASP A 5 8.28 -10.52 5.07
N GLY A 6 7.76 -11.67 4.65
CA GLY A 6 8.19 -12.32 3.40
C GLY A 6 7.93 -11.44 2.18
N ILE A 7 6.73 -10.85 2.07
CA ILE A 7 6.36 -9.95 0.97
C ILE A 7 7.16 -8.63 1.03
N ILE A 8 7.48 -8.16 2.24
CA ILE A 8 8.35 -7.00 2.45
C ILE A 8 9.75 -7.31 1.92
N SER A 9 10.32 -8.48 2.26
CA SER A 9 11.61 -8.92 1.73
C SER A 9 11.59 -8.98 0.20
N ASP A 10 10.62 -9.69 -0.38
CA ASP A 10 10.46 -9.80 -1.84
C ASP A 10 10.35 -8.41 -2.50
N THR A 11 9.57 -7.50 -1.89
CA THR A 11 9.40 -6.13 -2.40
C THR A 11 10.71 -5.35 -2.34
N LEU A 12 11.43 -5.40 -1.21
CA LEU A 12 12.69 -4.68 -1.04
C LEU A 12 13.79 -5.24 -1.95
N ASP A 13 13.83 -6.55 -2.17
CA ASP A 13 14.77 -7.19 -3.09
C ASP A 13 14.54 -6.71 -4.53
N VAL A 14 13.28 -6.69 -4.98
CA VAL A 14 12.91 -6.15 -6.29
C VAL A 14 13.30 -4.67 -6.42
N LEU A 15 13.01 -3.84 -5.40
CA LEU A 15 13.37 -2.42 -5.40
C LEU A 15 14.89 -2.20 -5.43
N SER A 16 15.66 -2.96 -4.65
CA SER A 16 17.13 -2.83 -4.58
C SER A 16 17.82 -3.16 -5.90
N GLY A 17 17.29 -4.15 -6.64
CA GLY A 17 17.77 -4.49 -7.98
C GLY A 17 17.62 -3.36 -9.01
N PHE A 18 16.69 -2.43 -8.79
CA PHE A 18 16.49 -1.23 -9.60
C PHE A 18 17.26 -0.02 -9.07
N GLU A 19 17.46 0.10 -7.76
CA GLU A 19 18.36 1.11 -7.18
C GLU A 19 19.77 1.03 -7.79
N ALA A 20 20.27 -0.19 -8.02
CA ALA A 20 21.56 -0.41 -8.66
C ALA A 20 21.65 0.09 -10.11
N ARG A 21 20.50 0.31 -10.78
CA ARG A 21 20.42 0.73 -12.19
C ARG A 21 20.32 2.25 -12.38
N GLY A 22 20.02 3.03 -11.33
CA GLY A 22 19.82 4.48 -11.46
C GLY A 22 19.15 5.14 -10.26
N SER A 23 19.05 6.48 -10.31
CA SER A 23 18.77 7.36 -9.17
C SER A 23 17.34 7.25 -8.64
N VAL A 24 17.16 6.41 -7.63
CA VAL A 24 16.02 6.48 -6.70
C VAL A 24 16.09 7.78 -5.91
N LYS A 25 14.99 8.51 -5.89
CA LYS A 25 14.89 9.75 -5.12
C LYS A 25 14.32 9.43 -3.75
N ARG A 26 15.07 9.79 -2.71
CA ARG A 26 14.70 9.57 -1.30
C ARG A 26 14.40 10.89 -0.62
N TYR A 27 13.20 10.98 -0.05
CA TYR A 27 12.70 12.19 0.60
C TYR A 27 12.37 11.89 2.07
N PRO A 28 13.19 12.33 3.03
CA PRO A 28 12.86 12.18 4.45
C PRO A 28 11.63 13.03 4.79
N TYR A 29 10.78 12.52 5.68
CA TYR A 29 9.60 13.24 6.14
C TYR A 29 9.99 14.44 7.01
N LYS A 30 9.61 15.64 6.57
CA LYS A 30 9.93 16.92 7.25
C LYS A 30 8.69 17.63 7.83
N GLY A 31 7.55 16.96 7.90
CA GLY A 31 6.29 17.53 8.42
C GLY A 31 5.49 18.38 7.42
N SER A 32 6.13 19.04 6.45
CA SER A 32 5.42 19.71 5.36
C SER A 32 4.93 18.69 4.33
N SER A 33 3.64 18.79 3.98
CA SER A 33 2.95 17.89 3.05
C SER A 33 2.09 18.66 2.06
N TRP A 34 1.61 17.98 1.01
CA TRP A 34 0.62 18.56 0.12
C TRP A 34 -0.67 18.90 0.86
N LYS A 35 -1.43 19.88 0.34
CA LYS A 35 -2.70 20.26 0.96
C LYS A 35 -3.65 19.06 0.96
N ASP A 36 -4.16 18.73 2.13
CA ASP A 36 -5.26 17.79 2.31
C ASP A 36 -6.59 18.50 2.06
N ASN A 37 -7.42 17.92 1.21
CA ASN A 37 -8.73 18.44 0.85
C ASN A 37 -9.83 17.97 1.81
N GLY A 38 -9.52 17.00 2.70
CA GLY A 38 -10.46 16.43 3.68
C GLY A 38 -11.49 15.46 3.07
N SER A 39 -11.73 15.53 1.76
CA SER A 39 -12.56 14.60 1.02
C SER A 39 -12.04 14.40 -0.40
N SER A 40 -12.43 13.27 -1.01
CA SER A 40 -12.12 12.98 -2.41
C SER A 40 -12.64 14.08 -3.33
N GLU A 41 -11.81 14.49 -4.27
CA GLU A 41 -12.18 15.42 -5.34
C GLU A 41 -12.40 14.66 -6.65
N PHE A 42 -13.44 15.03 -7.40
CA PHE A 42 -13.67 14.47 -8.73
C PHE A 42 -13.04 15.37 -9.79
N ILE A 43 -12.10 14.83 -10.57
CA ILE A 43 -11.41 15.56 -11.64
C ILE A 43 -12.00 15.16 -12.99
N MET A 44 -12.64 16.11 -13.68
CA MET A 44 -13.16 15.91 -15.03
C MET A 44 -12.03 15.82 -16.06
N GLN A 45 -12.25 15.09 -17.16
CA GLN A 45 -11.22 14.85 -18.18
C GLN A 45 -10.57 16.13 -18.71
N ARG A 46 -11.37 17.20 -18.93
CA ARG A 46 -10.88 18.49 -19.42
C ARG A 46 -9.92 19.21 -18.47
N ASP A 47 -9.98 18.87 -17.18
CA ASP A 47 -9.22 19.51 -16.10
C ASP A 47 -8.00 18.66 -15.69
N VAL A 48 -7.80 17.50 -16.33
CA VAL A 48 -6.66 16.61 -16.10
C VAL A 48 -5.42 17.17 -16.79
N ALA A 49 -4.29 17.15 -16.06
CA ALA A 49 -2.96 17.40 -16.59
C ALA A 49 -2.23 16.09 -16.92
N LEU A 50 -2.36 15.09 -16.02
CA LEU A 50 -1.69 13.79 -16.11
C LEU A 50 -2.60 12.67 -15.61
N GLU A 51 -2.48 11.49 -16.24
CA GLU A 51 -3.07 10.24 -15.77
C GLU A 51 -1.95 9.21 -15.55
N LEU A 52 -1.93 8.58 -14.37
CA LEU A 52 -0.99 7.52 -14.01
C LEU A 52 -1.77 6.21 -13.83
N GLY A 53 -1.21 5.10 -14.28
CA GLY A 53 -1.85 3.78 -14.23
C GLY A 53 -3.09 3.63 -15.13
N ALA A 54 -3.28 4.57 -16.07
CA ALA A 54 -4.43 4.64 -16.96
C ALA A 54 -4.06 4.29 -18.41
N GLY A 55 -5.07 4.12 -19.27
CA GLY A 55 -4.85 3.93 -20.71
C GLY A 55 -4.16 2.61 -21.09
N GLY A 56 -4.27 1.57 -20.26
CA GLY A 56 -3.62 0.28 -20.48
C GLY A 56 -2.23 0.16 -19.84
N GLU A 57 -1.76 1.21 -19.18
CA GLU A 57 -0.55 1.15 -18.37
C GLU A 57 -0.77 0.30 -17.11
N PRO A 58 0.16 -0.60 -16.76
CA PRO A 58 0.06 -1.40 -15.56
C PRO A 58 0.04 -0.50 -14.33
N SER A 59 -0.77 -0.90 -13.36
CA SER A 59 -0.81 -0.22 -12.08
C SER A 59 -1.11 -1.15 -10.93
N VAL A 60 -0.53 -0.83 -9.78
CA VAL A 60 -0.72 -1.64 -8.59
C VAL A 60 -0.57 -0.83 -7.30
N ASN A 61 -1.35 -1.15 -6.28
CA ASN A 61 -1.19 -0.59 -4.94
C ASN A 61 -1.35 -1.67 -3.88
N TYR A 62 -0.55 -1.60 -2.83
CA TYR A 62 -0.69 -2.46 -1.67
C TYR A 62 -0.03 -1.86 -0.43
N THR A 63 -0.43 -2.36 0.74
CA THR A 63 0.05 -1.91 2.04
C THR A 63 0.56 -3.11 2.81
N LEU A 64 1.74 -2.97 3.43
CA LEU A 64 2.40 -4.01 4.21
C LEU A 64 2.60 -3.48 5.62
N VAL A 65 2.38 -4.34 6.62
CA VAL A 65 2.54 -4.02 8.04
C VAL A 65 3.57 -4.98 8.66
N THR A 66 4.49 -4.44 9.46
CA THR A 66 5.48 -5.24 10.18
C THR A 66 5.75 -4.66 11.57
N THR A 67 6.30 -5.51 12.43
CA THR A 67 6.81 -5.18 13.77
C THR A 67 8.28 -5.57 13.92
N SER A 68 8.95 -5.91 12.81
CA SER A 68 10.27 -6.54 12.80
C SER A 68 11.43 -5.54 12.72
N GLY A 69 11.16 -4.24 12.77
CA GLY A 69 12.19 -3.20 12.69
C GLY A 69 12.80 -3.03 11.30
N ILE A 70 12.08 -3.44 10.24
CA ILE A 70 12.56 -3.38 8.86
C ILE A 70 12.50 -1.95 8.32
N VAL A 71 11.49 -1.17 8.72
CA VAL A 71 11.35 0.23 8.31
C VAL A 71 11.72 1.14 9.48
N THR A 72 12.90 1.75 9.39
CA THR A 72 13.50 2.55 10.45
C THR A 72 13.27 4.06 10.31
N GLU A 73 12.80 4.52 9.14
CA GLU A 73 12.63 5.93 8.83
C GLU A 73 11.25 6.25 8.26
N ASN A 74 10.82 7.50 8.47
CA ASN A 74 9.66 8.06 7.80
C ASN A 74 10.09 8.74 6.50
N GLU A 75 9.78 8.15 5.35
CA GLU A 75 10.31 8.61 4.08
C GLU A 75 9.41 8.29 2.88
N THR A 76 9.63 9.05 1.80
CA THR A 76 9.05 8.78 0.50
C THR A 76 10.16 8.41 -0.49
N LEU A 77 9.99 7.29 -1.18
CA LEU A 77 10.87 6.84 -2.24
C LEU A 77 10.18 7.00 -3.59
N VAL A 78 10.92 7.43 -4.61
CA VAL A 78 10.41 7.58 -5.98
C VAL A 78 11.34 6.83 -6.93
N TYR A 79 10.77 5.85 -7.64
CA TYR A 79 11.43 5.04 -8.65
C TYR A 79 10.87 5.41 -10.03
N GLY A 80 11.68 6.07 -10.85
CA GLY A 80 11.27 6.63 -12.14
C GLY A 80 11.00 8.14 -12.07
N PRO A 81 10.42 8.73 -13.13
CA PRO A 81 10.09 10.16 -13.19
C PRO A 81 9.14 10.60 -12.07
N ASP A 82 9.42 11.77 -11.47
CA ASP A 82 8.48 12.45 -10.57
C ASP A 82 7.38 13.16 -11.38
N ILE A 83 6.31 13.61 -10.73
CA ILE A 83 5.11 14.16 -11.38
C ILE A 83 5.44 15.25 -12.42
N ASN A 84 6.37 16.15 -12.11
CA ASN A 84 6.77 17.25 -12.99
C ASN A 84 7.61 16.81 -14.21
N GLU A 85 8.10 15.59 -14.21
CA GLU A 85 8.94 15.00 -15.28
C GLU A 85 8.13 14.07 -16.20
N ILE A 86 6.86 13.80 -15.86
CA ILE A 86 5.99 12.88 -16.61
C ILE A 86 5.31 13.62 -17.77
N HIS A 87 5.29 12.96 -18.93
CA HIS A 87 4.59 13.43 -20.12
C HIS A 87 3.70 12.31 -20.67
N GLY A 88 2.38 12.53 -20.67
CA GLY A 88 1.40 11.52 -21.11
C GLY A 88 1.08 10.48 -20.04
N ASN A 89 0.46 9.37 -20.47
CA ASN A 89 0.12 8.25 -19.59
C ASN A 89 1.37 7.44 -19.25
N ILE A 90 1.47 6.97 -18.01
CA ILE A 90 2.58 6.14 -17.54
C ILE A 90 2.11 5.11 -16.52
N SER A 91 2.87 4.02 -16.39
CA SER A 91 2.70 3.01 -15.34
C SER A 91 2.76 3.61 -13.94
N PHE A 92 2.09 2.98 -12.97
CA PHE A 92 2.04 3.51 -11.62
C PHE A 92 1.94 2.44 -10.54
N ALA A 93 2.81 2.51 -9.53
CA ALA A 93 2.56 1.80 -8.29
C ALA A 93 2.74 2.68 -7.06
N ARG A 94 1.93 2.38 -6.04
CA ARG A 94 2.05 2.95 -4.70
C ARG A 94 2.09 1.85 -3.67
N ILE A 95 3.22 1.75 -2.97
CA ILE A 95 3.42 0.78 -1.90
C ILE A 95 3.57 1.55 -0.60
N VAL A 96 2.90 1.09 0.46
CA VAL A 96 3.08 1.62 1.80
C VAL A 96 3.59 0.51 2.69
N ILE A 97 4.73 0.73 3.36
CA ILE A 97 5.28 -0.21 4.34
C ILE A 97 5.25 0.48 5.70
N LEU A 98 4.60 -0.15 6.67
CA LEU A 98 4.34 0.38 8.00
C LEU A 98 5.11 -0.43 9.03
N GLU A 99 5.94 0.26 9.81
CA GLU A 99 6.50 -0.28 11.05
C GLU A 99 5.59 0.12 12.20
N THR A 100 5.19 -0.86 13.01
CA THR A 100 4.28 -0.66 14.13
C THR A 100 4.88 -1.11 15.46
N GLU A 101 4.25 -0.68 16.56
CA GLU A 101 4.38 -1.34 17.85
C GLU A 101 3.87 -2.78 17.77
N ASP A 102 4.31 -3.59 18.72
CA ASP A 102 3.80 -4.95 18.84
C ASP A 102 2.26 -4.90 18.97
N LEU A 103 1.58 -5.63 18.08
CA LEU A 103 0.12 -5.70 18.04
C LEU A 103 -0.44 -6.70 19.07
N GLU A 104 0.42 -7.30 19.89
CA GLU A 104 0.09 -8.28 20.92
C GLU A 104 -0.68 -9.49 20.38
N GLU A 105 -0.31 -9.97 19.19
CA GLU A 105 -0.98 -11.11 18.53
C GLU A 105 -0.98 -12.38 19.37
N ASP A 106 0.06 -12.61 20.18
CA ASP A 106 0.17 -13.75 21.10
C ASP A 106 -0.94 -13.71 22.17
N LYS A 107 -1.47 -12.52 22.47
CA LYS A 107 -2.57 -12.32 23.43
C LYS A 107 -3.92 -12.33 22.74
N ASP A 108 -4.05 -11.61 21.63
CA ASP A 108 -5.31 -11.47 20.89
C ASP A 108 -5.08 -11.30 19.38
N GLN A 109 -5.05 -12.43 18.67
CA GLN A 109 -4.88 -12.45 17.22
C GLN A 109 -6.00 -11.69 16.49
N GLU A 110 -7.27 -11.78 16.93
CA GLU A 110 -8.40 -11.12 16.24
C GLU A 110 -8.25 -9.60 16.31
N LYS A 111 -7.86 -9.06 17.47
CA LYS A 111 -7.56 -7.64 17.64
C LYS A 111 -6.36 -7.20 16.79
N ALA A 112 -5.29 -7.99 16.75
CA ALA A 112 -4.11 -7.69 15.92
C ALA A 112 -4.47 -7.61 14.42
N PHE A 113 -5.27 -8.56 13.91
CA PHE A 113 -5.74 -8.54 12.53
C PHE A 113 -6.71 -7.38 12.24
N ALA A 114 -7.60 -7.03 13.18
CA ALA A 114 -8.46 -5.86 13.04
C ALA A 114 -7.64 -4.55 12.96
N ALA A 115 -6.56 -4.45 13.73
CA ALA A 115 -5.63 -3.31 13.66
C ALA A 115 -4.98 -3.19 12.29
N ILE A 116 -4.54 -4.31 11.69
CA ILE A 116 -4.00 -4.32 10.32
C ILE A 116 -5.04 -3.87 9.30
N ARG A 117 -6.28 -4.35 9.39
CA ARG A 117 -7.36 -3.91 8.50
C ARG A 117 -7.59 -2.41 8.62
N ASN A 118 -7.59 -1.87 9.84
CA ASN A 118 -7.70 -0.43 10.05
C ASN A 118 -6.56 0.35 9.37
N LEU A 119 -5.32 -0.14 9.47
CA LEU A 119 -4.18 0.46 8.76
C LEU A 119 -4.36 0.42 7.23
N GLU A 120 -4.85 -0.69 6.67
CA GLU A 120 -5.16 -0.74 5.23
C GLU A 120 -6.21 0.30 4.82
N PHE A 121 -7.19 0.61 5.68
CA PHE A 121 -8.25 1.58 5.39
C PHE A 121 -7.76 3.04 5.36
N VAL A 122 -6.65 3.38 6.01
CA VAL A 122 -6.12 4.75 6.06
C VAL A 122 -5.86 5.30 4.65
N ARG A 123 -5.41 4.46 3.71
CA ARG A 123 -5.11 4.89 2.34
C ARG A 123 -6.30 5.50 1.60
N TYR A 124 -7.52 5.11 1.97
CA TYR A 124 -8.76 5.66 1.38
C TYR A 124 -9.17 7.01 2.00
N HIS A 125 -8.49 7.43 3.07
CA HIS A 125 -8.73 8.68 3.79
C HIS A 125 -7.58 9.68 3.62
N VAL A 126 -6.86 9.56 2.51
CA VAL A 126 -5.79 10.47 2.09
C VAL A 126 -6.28 11.24 0.87
N PHE A 127 -6.47 12.55 1.01
CA PHE A 127 -7.10 13.38 -0.02
C PHE A 127 -6.21 14.54 -0.48
N PRO A 128 -5.12 14.30 -1.24
CA PRO A 128 -4.29 15.38 -1.72
C PRO A 128 -5.10 16.26 -2.70
N LYS A 129 -5.12 17.57 -2.48
CA LYS A 129 -5.88 18.52 -3.33
C LYS A 129 -5.48 18.39 -4.80
N GLY A 130 -6.47 18.23 -5.69
CA GLY A 130 -6.27 18.08 -7.12
C GLY A 130 -5.55 16.78 -7.54
N TYR A 131 -5.58 15.76 -6.68
CA TYR A 131 -5.08 14.39 -6.91
C TYR A 131 -6.22 13.41 -6.65
N MET A 132 -6.79 12.85 -7.72
CA MET A 132 -7.90 11.91 -7.66
C MET A 132 -7.38 10.49 -7.80
N VAL A 133 -7.64 9.66 -6.78
CA VAL A 133 -7.35 8.22 -6.80
C VAL A 133 -8.59 7.47 -7.28
N ARG A 134 -8.41 6.50 -8.17
CA ARG A 134 -9.42 5.53 -8.58
C ARG A 134 -8.85 4.14 -8.36
N VAL A 135 -9.38 3.46 -7.35
CA VAL A 135 -9.02 2.07 -7.05
C VAL A 135 -10.11 1.15 -7.57
N SER A 136 -9.71 0.06 -8.23
CA SER A 136 -10.64 -1.00 -8.57
C SER A 136 -10.97 -1.82 -7.32
N ALA A 137 -12.25 -2.04 -7.01
CA ALA A 137 -12.64 -2.93 -5.93
C ALA A 137 -12.35 -4.42 -6.25
N ARG A 138 -12.02 -4.73 -7.51
CA ARG A 138 -11.79 -6.10 -8.01
C ARG A 138 -10.33 -6.44 -8.25
N SER A 139 -9.45 -5.44 -8.24
CA SER A 139 -8.03 -5.61 -8.53
C SER A 139 -7.22 -4.56 -7.76
N ASN A 140 -5.95 -4.86 -7.50
CA ASN A 140 -5.03 -3.89 -6.89
C ASN A 140 -4.66 -2.72 -7.80
N GLN A 141 -5.35 -2.53 -8.94
CA GLN A 141 -5.10 -1.41 -9.85
C GLN A 141 -5.47 -0.08 -9.20
N GLU A 142 -4.54 0.86 -9.28
CA GLU A 142 -4.71 2.23 -8.81
C GLU A 142 -4.40 3.19 -9.95
N GLN A 143 -5.41 3.95 -10.35
CA GLN A 143 -5.27 4.99 -11.33
C GLN A 143 -5.31 6.35 -10.65
N ILE A 144 -4.44 7.24 -11.08
CA ILE A 144 -4.35 8.59 -10.53
C ILE A 144 -4.65 9.58 -11.63
N ARG A 145 -5.46 10.59 -11.31
CA ARG A 145 -5.58 11.82 -12.10
C ARG A 145 -5.04 12.99 -11.33
N ILE A 146 -4.23 13.79 -12.01
CA ILE A 146 -3.69 15.03 -11.45
C ILE A 146 -4.32 16.18 -12.22
N SER A 147 -4.94 17.11 -11.48
CA SER A 147 -5.55 18.30 -12.09
C SER A 147 -4.49 19.26 -12.62
N GLN A 148 -4.83 20.03 -13.66
CA GLN A 148 -3.99 21.12 -14.18
C GLN A 148 -3.60 22.11 -13.07
N GLY A 149 -4.54 22.44 -12.19
CA GLY A 149 -4.28 23.29 -11.03
C GLY A 149 -3.23 22.72 -10.08
N ALA A 150 -3.32 21.44 -9.72
CA ALA A 150 -2.31 20.81 -8.86
C ALA A 150 -0.93 20.73 -9.54
N TYR A 151 -0.92 20.40 -10.84
CA TYR A 151 0.30 20.32 -11.63
C TYR A 151 1.04 21.67 -11.68
N VAL A 152 0.35 22.76 -12.02
CA VAL A 152 0.94 24.12 -12.07
C VAL A 152 1.40 24.59 -10.69
N ASN A 153 0.72 24.20 -9.61
CA ASN A 153 1.12 24.53 -8.25
C ASN A 153 2.27 23.66 -7.70
N GLY A 154 2.86 22.80 -8.53
CA GLY A 154 4.06 22.03 -8.17
C GLY A 154 3.78 20.89 -7.20
N ILE A 155 2.70 20.13 -7.40
CA ILE A 155 2.51 18.84 -6.75
C ILE A 155 3.67 17.88 -7.11
N SER A 156 4.13 17.10 -6.15
CA SER A 156 5.18 16.08 -6.36
C SER A 156 4.91 14.85 -5.50
N PHE A 157 5.50 13.72 -5.86
CA PHE A 157 5.38 12.49 -5.07
C PHE A 157 5.92 12.67 -3.65
N ALA A 158 6.99 13.44 -3.46
CA ALA A 158 7.50 13.77 -2.13
C ALA A 158 6.44 14.45 -1.23
N LYS A 159 5.71 15.44 -1.78
CA LYS A 159 4.68 16.18 -1.02
C LYS A 159 3.43 15.31 -0.77
N VAL A 160 3.04 14.48 -1.73
CA VAL A 160 1.92 13.54 -1.59
C VAL A 160 2.28 12.43 -0.61
N GLY A 161 3.48 11.85 -0.70
CA GLY A 161 3.99 10.85 0.23
C GLY A 161 4.08 11.37 1.66
N ALA A 162 4.54 12.60 1.86
CA ALA A 162 4.49 13.24 3.17
C ALA A 162 3.06 13.36 3.74
N LEU A 163 2.04 13.55 2.89
CA LEU A 163 0.65 13.55 3.33
C LEU A 163 0.19 12.14 3.76
N TYR A 164 0.54 11.10 3.01
CA TYR A 164 0.31 9.71 3.40
C TYR A 164 0.97 9.39 4.75
N ILE A 165 2.26 9.71 4.90
CA ILE A 165 3.01 9.50 6.15
C ILE A 165 2.29 10.18 7.32
N ARG A 166 1.90 11.45 7.17
CA ARG A 166 1.16 12.18 8.20
C ARG A 166 -0.12 11.45 8.61
N LYS A 167 -0.93 10.99 7.65
CA LYS A 167 -2.19 10.28 7.90
C LYS A 167 -1.98 8.95 8.60
N TYR A 168 -0.97 8.17 8.20
CA TYR A 168 -0.66 6.92 8.90
C TYR A 168 -0.18 7.16 10.33
N LYS A 169 0.58 8.22 10.57
CA LYS A 169 1.03 8.60 11.92
C LYS A 169 -0.07 9.14 12.83
N GLU A 170 -1.28 9.39 12.32
CA GLU A 170 -2.46 9.67 13.17
C GLU A 170 -2.97 8.39 13.87
N VAL A 171 -2.62 7.20 13.36
CA VAL A 171 -2.97 5.92 13.98
C VAL A 171 -1.97 5.58 15.09
N SER A 172 -2.49 5.36 16.29
CA SER A 172 -1.68 4.95 17.45
C SER A 172 -0.92 3.65 17.16
N GLY A 173 0.33 3.59 17.61
CA GLY A 173 1.22 2.44 17.41
C GLY A 173 1.97 2.44 16.08
N VAL A 174 1.72 3.36 15.14
CA VAL A 174 2.56 3.48 13.93
C VAL A 174 3.86 4.21 14.26
N LYS A 175 5.00 3.52 14.10
CA LYS A 175 6.34 4.06 14.39
C LYS A 175 6.92 4.78 13.17
N ASN A 176 7.01 4.05 12.05
CA ASN A 176 7.61 4.53 10.82
C ASN A 176 6.77 4.16 9.60
N VAL A 177 6.84 5.02 8.58
CA VAL A 177 6.08 4.87 7.34
C VAL A 177 7.01 5.12 6.17
N ARG A 178 7.15 4.12 5.30
CA ARG A 178 7.79 4.26 3.99
C ARG A 178 6.73 4.24 2.91
N VAL A 179 6.65 5.31 2.14
CA VAL A 179 5.76 5.40 0.97
C VAL A 179 6.62 5.32 -0.28
N VAL A 180 6.32 4.37 -1.17
CA VAL A 180 7.07 4.16 -2.40
C VAL A 180 6.16 4.47 -3.57
N PHE A 181 6.56 5.43 -4.40
CA PHE A 181 5.95 5.70 -5.69
C PHE A 181 6.83 5.18 -6.81
N ILE A 182 6.21 4.53 -7.79
CA ILE A 182 6.91 3.88 -8.89
C ILE A 182 6.21 4.27 -10.18
N THR A 183 6.98 4.82 -11.11
CA THR A 183 6.55 5.16 -12.47
C THR A 183 7.34 4.42 -13.55
N ASP A 184 8.34 3.64 -13.15
CA ASP A 184 9.04 2.70 -14.02
C ASP A 184 8.16 1.46 -14.32
N ARG A 185 7.91 1.21 -15.60
CA ARG A 185 7.01 0.14 -16.04
C ARG A 185 7.50 -1.27 -15.68
N GLU A 186 8.77 -1.58 -15.93
CA GLU A 186 9.35 -2.90 -15.66
C GLU A 186 9.25 -3.22 -14.16
N LEU A 187 9.51 -2.22 -13.32
CA LEU A 187 9.41 -2.36 -11.87
C LEU A 187 7.96 -2.54 -11.40
N VAL A 188 7.00 -1.79 -11.96
CA VAL A 188 5.57 -1.97 -11.64
C VAL A 188 5.13 -3.40 -11.95
N GLU A 189 5.45 -3.91 -13.14
CA GLU A 189 5.07 -5.26 -13.58
C GLU A 189 5.67 -6.35 -12.65
N LYS A 190 6.92 -6.18 -12.21
CA LYS A 190 7.58 -7.09 -11.25
C LYS A 190 6.95 -7.12 -9.86
N LEU A 191 6.24 -6.06 -9.46
CA LEU A 191 5.61 -5.94 -8.14
C LEU A 191 4.14 -6.36 -8.13
N MET A 192 3.53 -6.57 -9.30
CA MET A 192 2.15 -7.05 -9.41
C MET A 192 1.91 -8.38 -8.67
N PRO A 193 2.79 -9.40 -8.75
CA PRO A 193 2.60 -10.64 -8.00
C PRO A 193 2.54 -10.44 -6.48
N ASN A 194 3.31 -9.49 -5.93
CA ASN A 194 3.30 -9.19 -4.50
C ASN A 194 1.95 -8.60 -4.06
N ALA A 195 1.35 -7.77 -4.91
CA ALA A 195 0.01 -7.24 -4.62
C ALA A 195 -1.06 -8.34 -4.64
N ASP A 196 -0.96 -9.28 -5.58
CA ASP A 196 -1.89 -10.42 -5.65
C ASP A 196 -1.76 -11.32 -4.40
N LYS A 197 -0.53 -11.53 -3.89
CA LYS A 197 -0.32 -12.18 -2.59
C LYS A 197 -1.00 -11.42 -1.45
N VAL A 198 -0.82 -10.10 -1.38
CA VAL A 198 -1.46 -9.25 -0.34
C VAL A 198 -2.98 -9.33 -0.42
N ASP A 199 -3.57 -9.23 -1.61
CA ASP A 199 -5.02 -9.35 -1.78
C ASP A 199 -5.55 -10.74 -1.37
N THR A 200 -4.80 -11.80 -1.66
CA THR A 200 -5.15 -13.15 -1.22
C THR A 200 -5.08 -13.30 0.30
N ILE A 201 -4.06 -12.72 0.96
CA ILE A 201 -3.96 -12.64 2.42
C ILE A 201 -5.19 -11.93 3.00
N THR A 202 -5.52 -10.76 2.46
CA THR A 202 -6.63 -9.95 2.96
C THR A 202 -8.00 -10.64 2.78
N LYS A 203 -8.21 -11.34 1.67
CA LYS A 203 -9.40 -12.18 1.45
C LYS A 203 -9.46 -13.35 2.42
N THR A 204 -8.32 -14.01 2.66
CA THR A 204 -8.23 -15.13 3.60
C THR A 204 -8.55 -14.68 5.02
N LEU A 205 -8.00 -13.55 5.47
CA LEU A 205 -8.33 -12.97 6.78
C LEU A 205 -9.82 -12.66 6.91
N THR A 206 -10.43 -12.07 5.88
CA THR A 206 -11.87 -11.75 5.89
C THR A 206 -12.69 -13.04 6.04
N HIS A 207 -12.40 -14.07 5.26
CA HIS A 207 -13.07 -15.38 5.36
C HIS A 207 -12.93 -16.01 6.74
N ILE A 208 -11.75 -15.92 7.36
CA ILE A 208 -11.50 -16.42 8.71
C ILE A 208 -12.34 -15.65 9.74
N LEU A 209 -12.34 -14.32 9.66
CA LEU A 209 -13.06 -13.45 10.58
C LEU A 209 -14.59 -13.61 10.48
N ASP A 210 -15.10 -13.90 9.28
CA ASP A 210 -16.52 -14.18 9.01
C ASP A 210 -16.97 -15.56 9.54
N GLY A 211 -16.04 -16.40 10.02
CA GLY A 211 -16.37 -17.66 10.72
C GLY A 211 -16.86 -18.79 9.81
N MET A 212 -16.51 -18.77 8.52
CA MET A 212 -16.93 -19.81 7.57
C MET A 212 -16.31 -21.19 7.90
N PRO A 213 -17.04 -22.30 7.70
CA PRO A 213 -16.57 -23.65 8.05
C PRO A 213 -15.29 -24.06 7.29
N THR A 214 -14.34 -24.65 8.02
CA THR A 214 -13.05 -25.14 7.49
C THR A 214 -13.14 -26.58 7.01
N ASP A 215 -13.10 -26.79 5.70
CA ASP A 215 -12.54 -28.03 5.13
C ASP A 215 -11.18 -27.72 4.51
N CYS A 216 -10.13 -27.78 5.32
CA CYS A 216 -8.75 -27.52 4.87
C CYS A 216 -8.27 -28.52 3.80
N GLY A 217 -8.93 -29.67 3.63
CA GLY A 217 -8.60 -30.65 2.58
C GLY A 217 -8.96 -30.14 1.18
N HIS A 218 -10.01 -29.32 1.08
CA HIS A 218 -10.55 -28.79 -0.19
C HIS A 218 -10.54 -27.25 -0.27
N CYS A 219 -9.97 -26.56 0.73
CA CYS A 219 -9.96 -25.11 0.80
C CYS A 219 -9.05 -24.49 -0.27
N SER A 220 -9.61 -23.62 -1.12
CA SER A 220 -8.88 -22.90 -2.16
C SER A 220 -7.84 -21.91 -1.62
N MET A 221 -7.92 -21.55 -0.33
CA MET A 221 -7.00 -20.61 0.34
C MET A 221 -5.85 -21.32 1.07
N LYS A 222 -5.74 -22.65 0.96
CA LYS A 222 -4.76 -23.45 1.70
C LYS A 222 -3.32 -22.99 1.46
N SER A 223 -2.93 -22.72 0.21
CA SER A 223 -1.55 -22.30 -0.11
C SER A 223 -1.11 -21.05 0.64
N VAL A 224 -2.01 -20.08 0.83
CA VAL A 224 -1.70 -18.85 1.58
C VAL A 224 -1.65 -19.11 3.08
N CYS A 225 -2.57 -19.93 3.62
CA CYS A 225 -2.50 -20.35 5.01
C CYS A 225 -1.23 -21.15 5.37
N ASP A 226 -0.56 -21.73 4.37
CA ASP A 226 0.65 -22.52 4.53
C ASP A 226 1.92 -21.64 4.42
N GLU A 227 1.87 -20.57 3.62
CA GLU A 227 2.96 -19.60 3.44
C GLU A 227 2.96 -18.52 4.52
N VAL A 228 1.80 -18.23 5.12
CA VAL A 228 1.59 -17.07 5.99
C VAL A 228 1.37 -17.49 7.44
N ASP A 229 2.35 -17.16 8.27
CA ASP A 229 2.34 -17.45 9.71
C ASP A 229 1.10 -16.86 10.40
N GLY A 230 0.50 -17.62 11.32
CA GLY A 230 -0.63 -17.18 12.16
C GLY A 230 -2.03 -17.37 11.56
N MET A 231 -2.17 -17.59 10.24
CA MET A 231 -3.47 -17.71 9.57
C MET A 231 -4.29 -18.93 10.01
N ARG A 232 -3.66 -20.11 10.09
CA ARG A 232 -4.36 -21.35 10.47
C ARG A 232 -4.82 -21.33 11.93
N GLU A 233 -3.99 -20.79 12.83
CA GLU A 233 -4.29 -20.71 14.26
C GLU A 233 -5.49 -19.80 14.53
N LEU A 234 -5.57 -18.66 13.85
CA LEU A 234 -6.72 -17.75 13.93
C LEU A 234 -8.03 -18.45 13.55
N HIS A 235 -8.03 -19.19 12.43
CA HIS A 235 -9.23 -19.87 11.94
C HIS A 235 -9.70 -20.98 12.87
N LEU A 236 -8.77 -21.79 13.40
CA LEU A 236 -9.08 -22.84 14.38
C LEU A 236 -9.53 -22.26 15.72
N GLY A 237 -8.99 -21.10 16.13
CA GLY A 237 -9.40 -20.38 17.33
C GLY A 237 -10.83 -19.86 17.27
N LYS A 238 -11.30 -19.37 16.11
CA LYS A 238 -12.68 -18.95 15.87
C LYS A 238 -13.68 -20.10 16.02
N MET A 239 -13.38 -21.28 15.50
CA MET A 239 -14.29 -22.44 15.62
C MET A 239 -14.48 -22.92 17.06
N LYS A 240 -13.49 -22.74 17.95
CA LYS A 240 -13.62 -23.12 19.37
C LYS A 240 -14.47 -22.14 20.19
N LYS A 241 -14.70 -20.92 19.67
CA LYS A 241 -15.50 -19.87 20.31
C LYS A 241 -16.97 -19.85 19.84
N ASN A 242 -17.30 -20.58 18.77
CA ASN A 242 -18.67 -20.80 18.28
C ASN A 242 -19.18 -22.18 18.70
#